data_AF-A0A5A7RVH2-F1
#
_entry.id   AF-A0A5A7RVH2-F1
#
_cell.length_a   1.000
_cell.length_b   1.000
_cell.length_c   1.000
_cell.angle_alpha   90.00
_cell.angle_beta   90.00
_cell.angle_gamma   90.00
#
_symmetry.space_group_name_H-M   'P 1'
#
loop_
_entity.id
_entity.type
_entity.pdbx_description
1 polymer ?
#
loop_
_entity_poly.entity_id
_entity_poly.type
_entity_poly.pdbx_seq_one_letter_code
_entity_poly.pdbx_strand_id
1 'polypeptide(L)'
;MFIYLSSVHVASGFSFVPNPPSGTTVGDINVEYEYKVYTIEVGSSWMFDWGDGNYSGWIKVENSKGFISQNHSWSDYGVYKVRVKYRSVYMVESPWSDPLTVNITLPSDLDGDGWINEVEIAYGKNPNDPNEYPLDTDNDGTPDNDSIDGRYTGDVDDDGDGLTDSIEESVGSNPKDNSDVETVFVENTIFYIVDTDNDNQWNILYNPGTGLKTKITNQNGVFYLDINGDGNYDYTYNNGLFVYRPFPWLQVILTAAGIILIIIAILFKTGIIYLYEEEYIVEE
;
A
#
# COMPACT_ATOMS: atom_id res chain seq x y z
N MET A 1 -70.60 3.61 -64.37
CA MET A 1 -69.31 3.02 -63.96
C MET A 1 -68.36 4.18 -63.71
N PHE A 2 -68.30 4.66 -62.47
CA PHE A 2 -67.43 5.76 -62.07
C PHE A 2 -66.30 5.17 -61.23
N ILE A 3 -65.08 5.34 -61.73
CA ILE A 3 -63.86 4.90 -61.07
C ILE A 3 -63.47 6.03 -60.10
N TYR A 4 -63.72 5.85 -58.81
CA TYR A 4 -63.18 6.74 -57.81
C TYR A 4 -61.70 6.37 -57.60
N LEU A 5 -60.80 7.22 -58.08
CA LEU A 5 -59.41 7.23 -57.64
C LEU A 5 -59.41 7.72 -56.19
N SER A 6 -59.24 6.81 -55.24
CA SER A 6 -58.96 7.18 -53.85
C SER A 6 -57.53 7.67 -53.78
N SER A 7 -57.37 8.98 -53.58
CA SER A 7 -56.12 9.64 -53.25
C SER A 7 -55.40 8.89 -52.14
N VAL A 8 -54.17 8.42 -52.41
CA VAL A 8 -53.25 7.99 -51.36
C VAL A 8 -52.96 9.23 -50.51
N HIS A 9 -53.61 9.31 -49.35
CA HIS A 9 -53.15 10.18 -48.29
C HIS A 9 -51.77 9.67 -47.87
N VAL A 10 -50.72 10.36 -48.33
CA VAL A 10 -49.42 10.31 -47.65
C VAL A 10 -49.68 10.95 -46.30
N ALA A 11 -49.93 10.12 -45.29
CA ALA A 11 -50.07 10.56 -43.91
C ALA A 11 -48.83 11.37 -43.53
N SER A 12 -49.04 12.60 -43.05
CA SER A 12 -48.00 13.50 -42.59
C SER A 12 -47.13 12.79 -41.55
N GLY A 13 -45.81 12.83 -41.75
CA GLY A 13 -44.83 12.09 -40.98
C GLY A 13 -44.88 12.36 -39.48
N PHE A 14 -44.95 11.30 -38.70
CA PHE A 14 -44.40 11.33 -37.35
C PHE A 14 -42.90 11.55 -37.48
N SER A 15 -42.44 12.74 -37.07
CA SER A 15 -41.01 13.00 -36.91
C SER A 15 -40.53 12.23 -35.68
N PHE A 16 -40.10 10.99 -35.88
CA PHE A 16 -39.39 10.25 -34.84
C PHE A 16 -38.11 11.00 -34.49
N VAL A 17 -37.91 11.34 -33.22
CA VAL A 17 -36.65 11.88 -32.69
C VAL A 17 -36.11 10.82 -31.73
N PRO A 18 -34.87 10.32 -31.94
CA PRO A 18 -34.30 9.34 -31.03
C PRO A 18 -34.05 9.91 -29.64
N ASN A 19 -34.05 9.04 -28.64
CA ASN A 19 -33.45 9.37 -27.34
C ASN A 19 -31.92 9.54 -27.48
N PRO A 20 -31.27 10.29 -26.59
CA PRO A 20 -29.81 10.32 -26.52
C PRO A 20 -29.22 8.92 -26.38
N PRO A 21 -27.97 8.68 -26.83
CA PRO A 21 -27.29 7.43 -26.56
C PRO A 21 -27.03 7.28 -25.06
N SER A 22 -26.77 6.04 -24.62
CA SER A 22 -26.31 5.71 -23.28
C SER A 22 -24.83 5.32 -23.31
N GLY A 23 -24.03 5.84 -22.38
CA GLY A 23 -22.61 5.54 -22.24
C GLY A 23 -21.99 6.37 -21.12
N THR A 24 -20.66 6.35 -21.05
CA THR A 24 -19.88 7.14 -20.08
C THR A 24 -20.11 8.64 -20.28
N THR A 25 -20.20 9.40 -19.19
CA THR A 25 -20.34 10.88 -19.24
C THR A 25 -19.12 11.62 -18.72
N VAL A 26 -18.13 10.91 -18.16
CA VAL A 26 -16.84 11.45 -17.71
C VAL A 26 -15.75 10.45 -18.06
N GLY A 27 -14.68 10.89 -18.71
CA GLY A 27 -13.58 10.03 -19.12
C GLY A 27 -12.30 10.81 -19.38
N ASP A 28 -11.26 10.11 -19.80
CA ASP A 28 -9.94 10.66 -20.09
C ASP A 28 -9.64 10.64 -21.59
N ILE A 29 -8.75 11.53 -22.01
CA ILE A 29 -8.28 11.57 -23.39
C ILE A 29 -7.67 10.23 -23.81
N ASN A 30 -7.79 9.90 -25.09
CA ASN A 30 -7.25 8.71 -25.73
C ASN A 30 -7.75 7.37 -25.17
N VAL A 31 -8.75 7.37 -24.29
CA VAL A 31 -9.45 6.17 -23.80
C VAL A 31 -10.67 5.88 -24.66
N GLU A 32 -10.86 4.61 -25.04
CA GLU A 32 -11.99 4.17 -25.84
C GLU A 32 -13.22 3.89 -24.98
N TYR A 33 -14.34 4.53 -25.30
CA TYR A 33 -15.62 4.40 -24.58
C TYR A 33 -16.74 3.87 -25.47
N GLU A 34 -17.55 2.96 -24.94
CA GLU A 34 -18.67 2.35 -25.65
C GLU A 34 -19.97 3.15 -25.42
N TYR A 35 -20.65 3.51 -26.51
CA TYR A 35 -21.95 4.16 -26.52
C TYR A 35 -23.00 3.30 -27.22
N LYS A 36 -24.20 3.25 -26.65
CA LYS A 36 -25.27 2.35 -27.07
C LYS A 36 -26.56 3.09 -27.36
N VAL A 37 -27.31 2.57 -28.33
CA VAL A 37 -28.72 2.94 -28.54
C VAL A 37 -29.57 1.70 -28.69
N TYR A 38 -30.79 1.77 -28.16
CA TYR A 38 -31.76 0.70 -28.29
C TYR A 38 -32.52 0.82 -29.62
N THR A 39 -32.63 -0.29 -30.36
CA THR A 39 -33.36 -0.34 -31.63
C THR A 39 -34.14 -1.64 -31.79
N ILE A 40 -35.29 -1.55 -32.47
CA ILE A 40 -36.19 -2.68 -32.76
C ILE A 40 -36.48 -2.87 -34.24
N GLU A 41 -36.18 -1.88 -35.09
CA GLU A 41 -36.48 -1.89 -36.52
C GLU A 41 -35.30 -2.47 -37.31
N VAL A 42 -35.42 -3.73 -37.74
CA VAL A 42 -34.43 -4.37 -38.61
C VAL A 42 -34.35 -3.68 -39.96
N GLY A 43 -33.14 -3.49 -40.48
CA GLY A 43 -32.88 -2.81 -41.74
C GLY A 43 -32.77 -1.29 -41.62
N SER A 44 -33.12 -0.72 -40.46
CA SER A 44 -32.84 0.67 -40.16
C SER A 44 -31.33 0.94 -40.04
N SER A 45 -30.93 2.20 -40.05
CA SER A 45 -29.55 2.61 -39.81
C SER A 45 -29.47 3.71 -38.76
N TRP A 46 -28.38 3.74 -38.02
CA TRP A 46 -28.10 4.74 -37.01
C TRP A 46 -26.73 5.36 -37.23
N MET A 47 -26.54 6.60 -36.79
CA MET A 47 -25.26 7.28 -36.86
C MET A 47 -25.03 8.07 -35.59
N PHE A 48 -23.81 7.95 -35.03
CA PHE A 48 -23.35 8.74 -33.90
C PHE A 48 -22.61 9.97 -34.41
N ASP A 49 -22.91 11.11 -33.79
CA ASP A 49 -22.11 12.33 -33.83
C ASP A 49 -21.41 12.46 -32.48
N TRP A 50 -20.08 12.47 -32.50
CA TRP A 50 -19.26 12.46 -31.30
C TRP A 50 -19.03 13.84 -30.70
N GLY A 51 -19.50 14.90 -31.38
CA GLY A 51 -19.37 16.28 -30.90
C GLY A 51 -17.97 16.88 -31.08
N ASP A 52 -17.04 16.16 -31.68
CA ASP A 52 -15.66 16.57 -32.01
C ASP A 52 -15.47 16.87 -33.52
N GLY A 53 -16.55 16.77 -34.31
CA GLY A 53 -16.53 16.90 -35.76
C GLY A 53 -16.48 15.56 -36.51
N ASN A 54 -16.30 14.44 -35.80
CA ASN A 54 -16.29 13.09 -36.36
C ASN A 54 -17.64 12.38 -36.17
N TYR A 55 -17.90 11.39 -37.02
CA TYR A 55 -19.11 10.56 -37.00
C TYR A 55 -18.76 9.08 -37.15
N SER A 56 -19.56 8.19 -36.59
CA SER A 56 -19.38 6.73 -36.71
C SER A 56 -19.65 6.17 -38.12
N GLY A 57 -20.20 6.97 -39.02
CA GLY A 57 -20.89 6.49 -40.20
C GLY A 57 -22.23 5.80 -39.86
N TRP A 58 -22.93 5.31 -40.90
CA TRP A 58 -24.23 4.65 -40.74
C TRP A 58 -24.07 3.16 -40.39
N ILE A 59 -24.49 2.77 -39.19
CA ILE A 59 -24.55 1.39 -38.73
C ILE A 59 -25.91 0.81 -39.09
N LYS A 60 -25.92 -0.26 -39.88
CA LYS A 60 -27.16 -0.97 -40.26
C LYS A 60 -27.57 -1.98 -39.19
N VAL A 61 -28.86 -2.01 -38.86
CA VAL A 61 -29.42 -2.96 -37.90
C VAL A 61 -29.77 -4.26 -38.61
N GLU A 62 -29.03 -5.34 -38.33
CA GLU A 62 -29.22 -6.62 -39.04
C GLU A 62 -30.17 -7.59 -38.32
N ASN A 63 -30.29 -7.51 -37.00
CA ASN A 63 -31.08 -8.43 -36.19
C ASN A 63 -32.20 -7.71 -35.41
N SER A 64 -33.34 -8.37 -35.26
CA SER A 64 -34.51 -7.79 -34.57
C SER A 64 -34.29 -7.77 -33.07
N LYS A 65 -34.23 -6.54 -32.52
CA LYS A 65 -34.16 -6.19 -31.09
C LYS A 65 -32.78 -6.34 -30.48
N GLY A 66 -32.19 -5.21 -30.12
CA GLY A 66 -30.95 -5.16 -29.37
C GLY A 66 -30.47 -3.73 -29.17
N PHE A 67 -29.31 -3.62 -28.54
CA PHE A 67 -28.49 -2.42 -28.61
C PHE A 67 -27.57 -2.53 -29.82
N ILE A 68 -27.41 -1.43 -30.55
CA ILE A 68 -26.19 -1.26 -31.33
C ILE A 68 -25.22 -0.47 -30.46
N SER A 69 -23.94 -0.75 -30.62
CA SER A 69 -22.89 -0.02 -29.93
C SER A 69 -21.84 0.48 -30.89
N GLN A 70 -21.21 1.58 -30.51
CA GLN A 70 -20.01 2.09 -31.15
C GLN A 70 -19.05 2.57 -30.08
N ASN A 71 -17.77 2.37 -30.38
CA ASN A 71 -16.69 2.87 -29.58
C ASN A 71 -16.17 4.20 -30.15
N HIS A 72 -15.72 5.10 -29.26
CA HIS A 72 -15.05 6.34 -29.63
C HIS A 72 -14.07 6.77 -28.55
N SER A 73 -13.01 7.47 -28.95
CA SER A 73 -12.05 8.13 -28.06
C SER A 73 -11.85 9.58 -28.49
N TRP A 74 -11.53 10.45 -27.54
CA TRP A 74 -11.27 11.87 -27.79
C TRP A 74 -9.79 12.17 -27.54
N SER A 75 -9.12 12.83 -28.49
CA SER A 75 -7.70 13.19 -28.36
C SER A 75 -7.48 14.44 -27.50
N ASP A 76 -8.50 15.29 -27.38
CA ASP A 76 -8.45 16.55 -26.65
C ASP A 76 -9.41 16.49 -25.45
N TYR A 77 -9.06 17.19 -24.38
CA TYR A 77 -9.95 17.35 -23.24
C TYR A 77 -11.04 18.38 -23.59
N GLY A 78 -12.23 18.20 -23.04
CA GLY A 78 -13.35 19.10 -23.30
C GLY A 78 -14.71 18.50 -23.06
N VAL A 79 -15.74 19.30 -23.31
CA VAL A 79 -17.14 18.89 -23.17
C VAL A 79 -17.73 18.60 -24.55
N TYR A 80 -18.07 17.35 -24.78
CA TYR A 80 -18.59 16.84 -26.04
C TYR A 80 -20.10 16.55 -25.95
N LYS A 81 -20.82 16.83 -27.03
CA LYS A 81 -22.27 16.62 -27.14
C LYS A 81 -22.55 15.45 -28.07
N VAL A 82 -22.57 14.25 -27.51
CA VAL A 82 -22.79 13.02 -28.27
C VAL A 82 -24.26 12.89 -28.62
N ARG A 83 -24.56 12.74 -29.92
CA ARG A 83 -25.93 12.65 -30.44
C ARG A 83 -26.06 11.47 -31.37
N VAL A 84 -27.30 11.06 -31.61
CA VAL A 84 -27.59 10.00 -32.58
C VAL A 84 -28.66 10.44 -33.56
N LYS A 85 -28.55 9.91 -34.78
CA LYS A 85 -29.51 10.06 -35.85
C LYS A 85 -30.00 8.70 -36.30
N TYR A 86 -31.29 8.64 -36.62
CA TYR A 86 -31.96 7.45 -37.10
C TYR A 86 -32.31 7.60 -38.58
N ARG A 87 -32.20 6.51 -39.33
CA ARG A 87 -32.70 6.38 -40.70
C ARG A 87 -33.51 5.10 -40.84
N SER A 88 -34.79 5.23 -41.19
CA SER A 88 -35.70 4.09 -41.34
C SER A 88 -35.36 3.22 -42.55
N VAL A 89 -36.03 2.07 -42.66
CA VAL A 89 -35.93 1.19 -43.84
C VAL A 89 -36.34 1.85 -45.16
N TYR A 90 -37.10 2.96 -45.09
CA TYR A 90 -37.52 3.75 -46.26
C TYR A 90 -36.59 4.94 -46.55
N MET A 91 -35.39 4.97 -45.96
CA MET A 91 -34.39 6.04 -46.12
C MET A 91 -34.85 7.42 -45.62
N VAL A 92 -35.86 7.47 -44.74
CA VAL A 92 -36.29 8.72 -44.08
C VAL A 92 -35.44 8.93 -42.83
N GLU A 93 -34.81 10.09 -42.71
CA GLU A 93 -33.95 10.45 -41.59
C GLU A 93 -34.69 11.24 -40.51
N SER A 94 -34.39 10.96 -39.25
CA SER A 94 -34.85 11.76 -38.11
C SER A 94 -34.08 13.07 -37.99
N PRO A 95 -34.58 14.04 -37.21
CA PRO A 95 -33.73 15.00 -36.53
C PRO A 95 -32.69 14.29 -35.64
N TRP A 96 -31.64 14.99 -35.26
CA TRP A 96 -30.71 14.52 -34.22
C TRP A 96 -31.42 14.43 -32.87
N SER A 97 -31.02 13.48 -32.03
CA SER A 97 -31.44 13.40 -30.64
C SER A 97 -31.01 14.63 -29.84
N ASP A 98 -31.60 14.78 -28.64
CA ASP A 98 -30.97 15.57 -27.59
C ASP A 98 -29.56 15.00 -27.29
N PRO A 99 -28.60 15.84 -26.86
CA PRO A 99 -27.23 15.41 -26.63
C PRO A 99 -27.04 14.71 -25.28
N LEU A 100 -26.26 13.63 -25.27
CA LEU A 100 -25.55 13.15 -24.08
C LEU A 100 -24.30 14.02 -23.91
N THR A 101 -24.17 14.70 -22.76
CA THR A 101 -22.99 15.53 -22.48
C THR A 101 -21.92 14.66 -21.85
N VAL A 102 -20.74 14.61 -22.49
CA VAL A 102 -19.58 13.83 -22.06
C VAL A 102 -18.44 14.81 -21.74
N ASN A 103 -17.87 14.72 -20.55
CA ASN A 103 -16.74 15.53 -20.12
C ASN A 103 -15.46 14.71 -20.17
N ILE A 104 -14.54 15.06 -21.06
CA ILE A 104 -13.24 14.40 -21.20
C ILE A 104 -12.16 15.26 -20.53
N THR A 105 -11.36 14.64 -19.67
CA THR A 105 -10.27 15.27 -18.91
C THR A 105 -8.90 14.70 -19.29
N LEU A 106 -7.84 15.33 -18.81
CA LEU A 106 -6.53 14.68 -18.79
C LEU A 106 -6.53 13.53 -17.77
N PRO A 107 -5.82 12.43 -18.03
CA PRO A 107 -5.66 11.38 -17.04
C PRO A 107 -4.99 11.93 -15.78
N SER A 108 -5.29 11.32 -14.63
CA SER A 108 -4.72 11.73 -13.34
C SER A 108 -3.22 11.42 -13.21
N ASP A 109 -2.74 10.48 -14.02
CA ASP A 109 -1.35 10.05 -14.17
C ASP A 109 -1.06 10.10 -15.69
N LEU A 110 -0.22 11.04 -16.12
CA LEU A 110 -0.03 11.41 -17.52
C LEU A 110 0.98 10.51 -18.24
N ASP A 111 1.97 9.98 -17.53
CA ASP A 111 3.02 9.12 -18.10
C ASP A 111 2.92 7.64 -17.68
N GLY A 112 2.04 7.32 -16.73
CA GLY A 112 1.69 5.97 -16.34
C GLY A 112 2.70 5.32 -15.40
N ASP A 113 3.50 6.11 -14.67
CA ASP A 113 4.50 5.61 -13.73
C ASP A 113 3.93 5.21 -12.35
N GLY A 114 2.66 5.53 -12.10
CA GLY A 114 1.96 5.24 -10.85
C GLY A 114 1.78 6.44 -9.93
N TRP A 115 2.42 7.58 -10.22
CA TRP A 115 2.24 8.83 -9.50
C TRP A 115 1.18 9.71 -10.15
N ILE A 116 0.36 10.36 -9.33
CA ILE A 116 -0.62 11.31 -9.86
C ILE A 116 0.06 12.65 -10.15
N ASN A 117 -0.35 13.29 -11.24
CA ASN A 117 0.21 14.57 -11.71
C ASN A 117 0.26 15.65 -10.61
N GLU A 118 -0.76 15.69 -9.74
CA GLU A 118 -0.84 16.68 -8.66
C GLU A 118 0.29 16.48 -7.64
N VAL A 119 0.62 15.22 -7.32
CA VAL A 119 1.69 14.87 -6.40
C VAL A 119 3.04 15.21 -7.03
N GLU A 120 3.29 14.76 -8.26
CA GLU A 120 4.53 15.08 -8.97
C GLU A 120 4.81 16.59 -9.03
N ILE A 121 3.80 17.39 -9.36
CA ILE A 121 3.91 18.86 -9.36
C ILE A 121 4.25 19.40 -7.97
N ALA A 122 3.65 18.87 -6.90
CA ALA A 122 3.95 19.26 -5.52
C ALA A 122 5.41 18.96 -5.12
N TYR A 123 6.02 17.94 -5.73
CA TYR A 123 7.44 17.58 -5.57
C TYR A 123 8.37 18.21 -6.63
N GLY A 124 7.85 19.08 -7.50
CA GLY A 124 8.63 19.75 -8.55
C GLY A 124 9.10 18.82 -9.66
N LYS A 125 8.41 17.70 -9.84
CA LYS A 125 8.64 16.70 -10.89
C LYS A 125 7.83 17.03 -12.15
N ASN A 126 8.17 16.37 -13.26
CA ASN A 126 7.49 16.55 -14.54
C ASN A 126 6.50 15.40 -14.81
N PRO A 127 5.18 15.66 -14.79
CA PRO A 127 4.15 14.63 -15.01
C PRO A 127 4.11 13.97 -16.39
N ASN A 128 5.06 14.29 -17.28
CA ASN A 128 5.12 13.69 -18.61
C ASN A 128 6.43 12.91 -18.80
N ASP A 129 7.24 12.76 -17.76
CA ASP A 129 8.49 12.01 -17.79
C ASP A 129 8.43 10.90 -16.72
N PRO A 130 8.24 9.63 -17.12
CA PRO A 130 8.03 8.51 -16.20
C PRO A 130 9.31 8.13 -15.41
N ASN A 131 10.38 8.92 -15.53
CA ASN A 131 11.60 8.80 -14.74
C ASN A 131 11.76 9.95 -13.74
N GLU A 132 10.83 10.91 -13.72
CA GLU A 132 10.80 12.02 -12.78
C GLU A 132 9.63 11.84 -11.81
N TYR A 133 9.84 11.07 -10.75
CA TYR A 133 8.86 10.88 -9.67
C TYR A 133 9.45 11.27 -8.30
N PRO A 134 8.61 11.47 -7.26
CA PRO A 134 9.06 11.59 -5.88
C PRO A 134 9.88 10.36 -5.45
N LEU A 135 10.90 10.54 -4.61
CA LEU A 135 11.60 9.40 -4.03
C LEU A 135 10.68 8.73 -3.02
N ASP A 136 10.52 7.42 -3.13
CA ASP A 136 9.70 6.55 -2.29
C ASP A 136 10.51 5.26 -2.12
N THR A 137 11.13 5.12 -0.96
CA THR A 137 12.19 4.14 -0.72
C THR A 137 11.61 2.72 -0.54
N ASP A 138 10.47 2.56 0.10
CA ASP A 138 9.79 1.28 0.31
C ASP A 138 8.71 0.96 -0.75
N ASN A 139 8.35 1.93 -1.58
CA ASN A 139 7.31 1.86 -2.63
C ASN A 139 5.89 1.67 -2.07
N ASP A 140 5.58 2.22 -0.91
CA ASP A 140 4.23 2.18 -0.33
C ASP A 140 3.28 3.24 -0.91
N GLY A 141 3.81 4.19 -1.69
CA GLY A 141 3.09 5.32 -2.28
C GLY A 141 3.20 6.63 -1.49
N THR A 142 4.01 6.65 -0.43
CA THR A 142 4.33 7.83 0.38
C THR A 142 5.77 8.28 0.08
N PRO A 143 5.98 9.49 -0.46
CA PRO A 143 7.34 9.95 -0.71
C PRO A 143 8.14 10.17 0.58
N ASP A 144 9.46 9.94 0.54
CA ASP A 144 10.36 10.06 1.70
C ASP A 144 10.36 11.45 2.38
N ASN A 145 10.06 12.50 1.61
CA ASN A 145 10.20 13.88 2.08
C ASN A 145 8.88 14.62 1.97
N ASP A 146 8.72 15.70 2.74
CA ASP A 146 7.61 16.63 2.55
C ASP A 146 7.62 17.25 1.14
N SER A 147 6.43 17.50 0.59
CA SER A 147 6.32 18.22 -0.68
C SER A 147 6.80 19.67 -0.57
N ILE A 148 7.27 20.23 -1.70
CA ILE A 148 7.82 21.60 -1.75
C ILE A 148 6.76 22.63 -1.33
N ASP A 149 5.49 22.36 -1.64
CA ASP A 149 4.36 23.21 -1.29
C ASP A 149 3.73 22.90 0.08
N GLY A 150 4.24 21.90 0.81
CA GLY A 150 3.80 21.50 2.15
C GLY A 150 2.41 20.87 2.21
N ARG A 151 1.86 20.40 1.09
CA ARG A 151 0.55 19.71 1.05
C ARG A 151 0.63 18.24 1.40
N TYR A 152 1.77 17.60 1.14
CA TYR A 152 2.02 16.20 1.41
C TYR A 152 3.14 16.11 2.44
N THR A 153 2.89 15.31 3.48
CA THR A 153 3.91 14.98 4.50
C THR A 153 4.68 13.77 4.00
N GLY A 154 6.00 13.80 4.23
CA GLY A 154 6.88 12.68 3.89
C GLY A 154 6.61 11.45 4.75
N ASP A 155 7.15 10.33 4.31
CA ASP A 155 7.19 9.12 5.13
C ASP A 155 7.99 9.37 6.42
N VAL A 156 7.63 8.64 7.47
CA VAL A 156 8.32 8.66 8.76
C VAL A 156 9.12 7.39 9.01
N ASP A 157 9.02 6.40 8.12
CA ASP A 157 9.66 5.09 8.13
C ASP A 157 10.02 4.74 6.68
N ASP A 158 11.00 5.48 6.13
CA ASP A 158 11.33 5.56 4.70
C ASP A 158 11.54 4.17 4.04
N ASP A 159 12.06 3.18 4.77
CA ASP A 159 12.31 1.83 4.24
C ASP A 159 11.33 0.75 4.72
N GLY A 160 10.38 1.12 5.57
CA GLY A 160 9.26 0.30 6.04
C GLY A 160 9.67 -0.88 6.93
N ASP A 161 10.83 -0.82 7.61
CA ASP A 161 11.28 -1.89 8.51
C ASP A 161 10.61 -1.86 9.91
N GLY A 162 9.85 -0.79 10.16
CA GLY A 162 9.06 -0.57 11.36
C GLY A 162 9.72 0.35 12.38
N LEU A 163 10.92 0.86 12.12
CA LEU A 163 11.62 1.84 12.93
C LEU A 163 11.59 3.21 12.21
N THR A 164 11.02 4.24 12.85
CA THR A 164 10.94 5.55 12.19
C THR A 164 12.32 6.17 11.96
N ASP A 165 12.49 6.97 10.90
CA ASP A 165 13.75 7.64 10.54
C ASP A 165 14.41 8.39 11.71
N SER A 166 13.60 9.09 12.51
CA SER A 166 14.10 9.86 13.66
C SER A 166 14.69 8.95 14.75
N ILE A 167 14.15 7.75 14.90
CA ILE A 167 14.66 6.75 15.84
C ILE A 167 15.90 6.09 15.26
N GLU A 168 15.90 5.76 13.98
CA GLU A 168 17.02 5.21 13.24
C GLU A 168 18.26 6.09 13.30
N GLU A 169 18.12 7.39 12.99
CA GLU A 169 19.20 8.37 13.17
C GLU A 169 19.74 8.36 14.60
N SER A 170 18.87 8.12 15.58
CA SER A 170 19.27 8.07 16.99
C SER A 170 20.02 6.78 17.33
N VAL A 171 19.62 5.63 16.78
CA VAL A 171 20.24 4.31 17.05
C VAL A 171 21.50 4.10 16.21
N GLY A 172 21.61 4.79 15.08
CA GLY A 172 22.72 4.71 14.15
C GLY A 172 22.49 3.73 12.99
N SER A 173 21.25 3.38 12.68
CA SER A 173 20.86 2.72 11.42
C SER A 173 20.62 3.75 10.32
N ASN A 174 20.40 3.27 9.10
CA ASN A 174 20.14 4.06 7.91
C ASN A 174 18.65 3.96 7.53
N PRO A 175 17.90 5.08 7.53
CA PRO A 175 16.47 5.10 7.17
C PRO A 175 16.08 4.65 5.76
N LYS A 176 17.05 4.17 4.98
CA LYS A 176 16.84 3.78 3.59
C LYS A 176 17.30 2.34 3.35
N ASP A 177 17.51 1.57 4.41
CA ASP A 177 18.07 0.23 4.37
C ASP A 177 17.37 -0.70 5.36
N ASN A 178 16.21 -1.22 4.93
CA ASN A 178 15.40 -2.17 5.70
C ASN A 178 16.09 -3.49 6.08
N SER A 179 17.35 -3.69 5.71
CA SER A 179 18.14 -4.85 6.11
C SER A 179 18.93 -4.64 7.40
N ASP A 180 19.05 -3.39 7.86
CA ASP A 180 19.83 -3.04 9.05
C ASP A 180 19.01 -3.00 10.36
N VAL A 181 17.68 -3.16 10.28
CA VAL A 181 16.80 -3.40 11.42
C VAL A 181 15.99 -4.69 11.26
N GLU A 182 15.85 -5.44 12.36
CA GLU A 182 14.88 -6.53 12.45
C GLU A 182 13.98 -6.35 13.68
N THR A 183 12.68 -6.36 13.45
CA THR A 183 11.68 -6.34 14.52
C THR A 183 11.61 -7.69 15.22
N VAL A 184 11.72 -7.70 16.55
CA VAL A 184 11.63 -8.90 17.37
C VAL A 184 10.64 -8.77 18.54
N PHE A 185 10.02 -9.89 18.92
CA PHE A 185 8.98 -9.92 19.94
C PHE A 185 9.44 -10.70 21.17
N VAL A 186 9.55 -10.02 22.31
CA VAL A 186 9.93 -10.61 23.61
C VAL A 186 8.84 -10.31 24.63
N GLU A 187 8.24 -11.35 25.21
CA GLU A 187 7.20 -11.21 26.24
C GLU A 187 6.08 -10.22 25.88
N ASN A 188 5.60 -10.28 24.63
CA ASN A 188 4.54 -9.40 24.11
C ASN A 188 4.93 -7.90 24.05
N THR A 189 6.24 -7.62 24.04
CA THR A 189 6.82 -6.30 23.83
C THR A 189 7.66 -6.35 22.55
N ILE A 190 7.57 -5.29 21.76
CA ILE A 190 8.38 -5.12 20.54
C ILE A 190 9.76 -4.59 20.93
N PHE A 191 10.79 -5.17 20.31
CA PHE A 191 12.15 -4.69 20.32
C PHE A 191 12.67 -4.68 18.89
N TYR A 192 13.76 -3.96 18.67
CA TYR A 192 14.46 -3.95 17.40
C TYR A 192 15.90 -4.38 17.63
N ILE A 193 16.38 -5.30 16.82
CA ILE A 193 17.82 -5.59 16.74
C ILE A 193 18.36 -4.86 15.51
N VAL A 194 19.46 -4.15 15.69
CA VAL A 194 19.94 -3.16 14.72
C VAL A 194 21.41 -3.45 14.41
N ASP A 195 21.76 -3.40 13.13
CA ASP A 195 23.12 -3.41 12.59
C ASP A 195 23.56 -1.97 12.31
N THR A 196 24.37 -1.42 13.20
CA THR A 196 24.85 -0.03 13.08
C THR A 196 26.21 0.11 12.37
N ASP A 197 26.82 -0.99 11.92
CA ASP A 197 28.13 -0.97 11.23
C ASP A 197 28.16 -1.68 9.87
N ASN A 198 26.99 -2.09 9.36
CA ASN A 198 26.75 -2.67 8.04
C ASN A 198 27.63 -3.90 7.78
N ASP A 199 27.88 -4.70 8.82
CA ASP A 199 28.65 -5.93 8.75
C ASP A 199 27.76 -7.19 8.65
N ASN A 200 26.44 -7.00 8.56
CA ASN A 200 25.37 -8.00 8.61
C ASN A 200 25.32 -8.75 9.95
N GLN A 201 25.70 -8.08 11.05
CA GLN A 201 25.56 -8.61 12.39
C GLN A 201 24.92 -7.58 13.32
N TRP A 202 23.85 -8.03 13.99
CA TRP A 202 23.16 -7.24 15.00
C TRP A 202 24.09 -6.86 16.16
N ASN A 203 24.19 -5.56 16.44
CA ASN A 203 25.10 -5.01 17.44
C ASN A 203 24.38 -4.16 18.50
N ILE A 204 23.17 -3.69 18.23
CA ILE A 204 22.33 -2.92 19.16
C ILE A 204 20.95 -3.59 19.31
N LEU A 205 20.46 -3.61 20.55
CA LEU A 205 19.08 -3.93 20.90
C LEU A 205 18.40 -2.64 21.37
N TYR A 206 17.30 -2.29 20.73
CA TYR A 206 16.52 -1.09 21.01
C TYR A 206 15.12 -1.43 21.52
N ASN A 207 14.71 -0.77 22.59
CA ASN A 207 13.36 -0.85 23.14
C ASN A 207 12.60 0.46 22.83
N PRO A 208 11.59 0.44 21.94
CA PRO A 208 10.83 1.65 21.57
C PRO A 208 9.99 2.20 22.73
N GLY A 209 9.54 1.35 23.66
CA GLY A 209 8.71 1.76 24.79
C GLY A 209 9.46 2.52 25.88
N THR A 210 10.78 2.30 25.99
CA THR A 210 11.62 2.94 27.02
C THR A 210 12.72 3.84 26.45
N GLY A 211 13.02 3.72 25.15
CA GLY A 211 14.17 4.36 24.50
C GLY A 211 15.52 3.73 24.88
N LEU A 212 15.53 2.62 25.61
CA LEU A 212 16.76 1.95 26.06
C LEU A 212 17.49 1.31 24.89
N LYS A 213 18.82 1.45 24.88
CA LYS A 213 19.75 0.84 23.92
C LYS A 213 20.76 -0.02 24.68
N THR A 214 20.83 -1.30 24.36
CA THR A 214 21.82 -2.23 24.93
C THR A 214 22.65 -2.85 23.81
N LYS A 215 23.86 -3.31 24.16
CA LYS A 215 24.74 -3.95 23.18
C LYS A 215 24.37 -5.42 23.02
N ILE A 216 24.30 -5.86 21.77
CA ILE A 216 24.18 -7.28 21.44
C ILE A 216 25.58 -7.87 21.36
N THR A 217 25.76 -9.05 21.96
CA THR A 217 26.98 -9.84 21.78
C THR A 217 26.67 -11.06 20.94
N ASN A 218 27.44 -11.29 19.87
CA ASN A 218 27.36 -12.50 19.06
C ASN A 218 28.42 -13.52 19.50
N GLN A 219 28.02 -14.75 19.80
CA GLN A 219 28.93 -15.88 19.97
C GLN A 219 28.47 -17.07 19.12
N ASN A 220 29.22 -17.37 18.05
CA ASN A 220 28.94 -18.50 17.14
C ASN A 220 27.53 -18.47 16.54
N GLY A 221 27.02 -17.29 16.17
CA GLY A 221 25.68 -17.11 15.59
C GLY A 221 24.54 -17.09 16.62
N VAL A 222 24.87 -17.01 17.91
CA VAL A 222 23.89 -16.78 18.98
C VAL A 222 24.08 -15.36 19.50
N PHE A 223 23.02 -14.56 19.37
CA PHE A 223 22.97 -13.19 19.86
C PHE A 223 22.49 -13.17 21.31
N TYR A 224 23.17 -12.41 22.16
CA TYR A 224 22.86 -12.29 23.59
C TYR A 224 22.27 -10.92 23.86
N LEU A 225 21.11 -10.90 24.51
CA LEU A 225 20.24 -9.74 24.62
C LEU A 225 20.05 -9.38 26.11
N ASP A 226 20.41 -8.16 26.46
CA ASP A 226 20.13 -7.53 27.75
C ASP A 226 18.91 -6.61 27.56
N ILE A 227 17.73 -7.09 27.97
CA ILE A 227 16.47 -6.43 27.68
C ILE A 227 16.18 -5.31 28.69
N ASN A 228 16.70 -5.47 29.91
CA ASN A 228 16.42 -4.57 31.03
C ASN A 228 17.54 -3.54 31.29
N GLY A 229 18.70 -3.68 30.65
CA GLY A 229 19.85 -2.79 30.76
C GLY A 229 20.66 -2.95 32.05
N ASP A 230 20.54 -4.09 32.74
CA ASP A 230 21.25 -4.35 34.00
C ASP A 230 22.68 -4.88 33.81
N GLY A 231 23.08 -5.14 32.55
CA GLY A 231 24.39 -5.65 32.16
C GLY A 231 24.47 -7.19 32.13
N ASN A 232 23.40 -7.91 32.46
CA ASN A 232 23.27 -9.35 32.30
C ASN A 232 22.37 -9.68 31.11
N TYR A 233 22.67 -10.77 30.41
CA TYR A 233 21.85 -11.21 29.29
C TYR A 233 20.62 -11.98 29.79
N ASP A 234 19.45 -11.51 29.39
CA ASP A 234 18.15 -12.09 29.71
C ASP A 234 17.73 -13.15 28.68
N TYR A 235 18.04 -12.92 27.39
CA TYR A 235 17.64 -13.81 26.29
C TYR A 235 18.79 -14.10 25.34
N THR A 236 18.65 -15.18 24.59
CA THR A 236 19.41 -15.38 23.36
C THR A 236 18.52 -15.50 22.15
N TYR A 237 18.99 -14.95 21.03
CA TYR A 237 18.36 -14.99 19.72
C TYR A 237 19.23 -15.77 18.73
N ASN A 238 18.62 -16.69 17.98
CA ASN A 238 19.25 -17.44 16.90
C ASN A 238 18.16 -17.90 15.92
N ASN A 239 18.24 -17.49 14.65
CA ASN A 239 17.33 -17.90 13.58
C ASN A 239 15.84 -17.83 13.97
N GLY A 240 15.37 -16.69 14.47
CA GLY A 240 13.96 -16.52 14.87
C GLY A 240 13.58 -17.12 16.23
N LEU A 241 14.50 -17.80 16.93
CA LEU A 241 14.21 -18.44 18.22
C LEU A 241 14.73 -17.62 19.40
N PHE A 242 13.81 -17.21 20.27
CA PHE A 242 14.09 -16.60 21.56
C PHE A 242 14.14 -17.65 22.66
N VAL A 243 15.27 -17.70 23.37
CA VAL A 243 15.45 -18.59 24.53
C VAL A 243 15.75 -17.74 25.75
N TYR A 244 14.86 -17.79 26.74
CA TYR A 244 15.06 -17.14 28.03
C TYR A 244 16.23 -17.77 28.78
N ARG A 245 17.10 -16.93 29.33
CA ARG A 245 18.28 -17.32 30.10
C ARG A 245 18.24 -16.65 31.48
N PRO A 246 17.69 -17.32 32.49
CA PRO A 246 17.77 -16.78 33.84
C PRO A 246 19.24 -16.76 34.29
N PHE A 247 19.63 -15.69 34.99
CA PHE A 247 20.92 -15.62 35.67
C PHE A 247 21.12 -16.88 36.53
N PRO A 248 22.30 -17.54 36.54
CA PRO A 248 22.48 -18.87 37.11
C PRO A 248 22.60 -18.83 38.65
N TRP A 249 21.56 -18.37 39.33
CA TRP A 249 21.48 -18.21 40.78
C TRP A 249 21.90 -19.47 41.53
N LEU A 250 21.51 -20.64 41.03
CA LEU A 250 21.89 -21.91 41.64
C LEU A 250 23.41 -22.09 41.68
N GLN A 251 24.11 -21.79 40.59
CA GLN A 251 25.58 -21.93 40.53
C GLN A 251 26.24 -20.96 41.52
N VAL A 252 25.76 -19.71 41.56
CA VAL A 252 26.26 -18.67 42.47
C VAL A 252 26.07 -19.10 43.93
N ILE A 253 24.87 -19.57 44.29
CA ILE A 253 24.55 -20.08 45.63
C ILE A 253 25.46 -21.26 46.00
N LEU A 254 25.68 -22.20 45.08
CA LEU A 254 26.56 -23.35 45.31
C LEU A 254 28.02 -22.92 45.52
N THR A 255 28.55 -21.99 44.72
CA THR A 255 29.89 -21.44 44.93
C THR A 255 30.02 -20.69 46.25
N ALA A 256 29.03 -19.87 46.62
CA ALA A 256 29.03 -19.15 47.89
C ALA A 256 28.99 -20.11 49.08
N ALA A 257 28.14 -21.14 49.03
CA ALA A 257 28.08 -22.19 50.05
C ALA A 257 29.42 -22.95 50.16
N GLY A 258 30.06 -23.25 49.03
CA GLY A 258 31.39 -23.86 49.01
C GLY A 258 32.46 -23.00 49.69
N ILE A 259 32.48 -21.69 49.39
CA ILE A 259 33.40 -20.73 50.04
C ILE A 259 33.13 -20.67 51.55
N ILE A 260 31.86 -20.63 51.98
CA ILE A 260 31.49 -20.64 53.40
C ILE A 260 31.98 -21.92 54.09
N LEU A 261 31.80 -23.09 53.48
CA LEU A 261 32.28 -24.36 54.02
C LEU A 261 33.81 -24.39 54.15
N ILE A 262 34.53 -23.83 53.18
CA ILE A 262 36.00 -23.68 53.24
C ILE A 262 36.40 -22.76 54.40
N ILE A 263 35.71 -21.63 54.58
CA ILE A 263 35.95 -20.71 55.71
C ILE A 263 35.70 -21.43 57.04
N ILE A 264 34.57 -22.14 57.18
CA ILE A 264 34.24 -22.91 58.38
C ILE A 264 35.33 -23.96 58.67
N ALA A 265 35.79 -24.70 57.66
CA ALA A 265 36.85 -25.69 57.81
C ALA A 265 38.18 -25.06 58.25
N ILE A 266 38.53 -23.88 57.73
CA ILE A 266 39.70 -23.12 58.18
C ILE A 266 39.54 -22.73 59.65
N LEU A 267 38.38 -22.19 60.05
CA LEU A 267 38.11 -21.77 61.43
C LEU A 267 38.19 -22.94 62.43
N PHE A 268 37.73 -24.14 62.05
CA PHE A 268 37.94 -25.36 62.83
C PHE A 268 39.41 -25.74 62.92
N LYS A 269 40.14 -25.73 61.79
CA LYS A 269 41.56 -26.10 61.75
C LYS A 269 42.44 -25.15 62.55
N THR A 270 42.11 -23.86 62.58
CA THR A 270 42.86 -22.85 63.35
C THR A 270 42.44 -22.79 64.82
N GLY A 271 41.45 -23.58 65.25
CA GLY A 271 40.97 -23.59 66.63
C GLY A 271 40.22 -22.31 67.03
N ILE A 272 39.62 -21.61 66.08
CA ILE A 272 38.80 -20.41 66.38
C ILE A 272 37.38 -20.84 66.76
N ILE A 273 36.88 -21.95 66.18
CA ILE A 273 35.59 -22.55 66.50
C ILE A 273 35.82 -23.96 67.07
N TYR A 274 35.14 -24.28 68.17
CA TYR A 274 35.13 -25.60 68.81
C TYR A 274 33.70 -26.13 68.88
N LEU A 275 33.52 -27.43 68.66
CA LEU A 275 32.29 -28.15 68.97
C LEU A 275 32.39 -28.64 70.42
N TYR A 276 31.48 -28.19 71.27
CA TYR A 276 31.31 -28.76 72.61
C TYR A 276 30.34 -29.93 72.50
N GLU A 277 30.77 -31.11 72.95
CA GLU A 277 29.88 -32.26 73.12
C GLU A 277 29.31 -32.19 74.54
N GLU A 278 28.02 -31.86 74.66
CA GLU A 278 27.32 -31.97 75.95
C GLU A 278 26.93 -33.44 76.15
N GLU A 279 27.65 -34.15 77.03
CA GLU A 279 27.21 -35.45 77.54
C GLU A 279 25.93 -35.25 78.38
N TYR A 280 24.79 -35.65 77.82
CA TYR A 280 23.56 -35.82 78.59
C TYR A 280 23.66 -37.10 79.41
N ILE A 281 23.97 -36.97 80.71
CA ILE A 281 23.81 -38.06 81.67
C ILE A 281 22.30 -38.26 81.89
N VAL A 282 21.77 -39.40 81.43
CA VAL A 282 20.42 -39.85 81.76
C VAL A 282 20.50 -40.51 83.14
N GLU A 283 19.99 -39.85 84.18
CA GLU A 283 19.75 -40.48 85.48
C GLU A 283 18.54 -41.43 85.38
N GLU A 284 18.71 -42.70 85.79
CA GLU A 284 17.64 -43.71 85.93
C GLU A 284 16.73 -43.44 87.13
#